data_AF-A0A966QLV8-F1
#
_entry.id   AF-A0A966QLV8-F1
#
_cell.length_a   1.000
_cell.length_b   1.000
_cell.length_c   1.000
_cell.angle_alpha   90.00
_cell.angle_beta   90.00
_cell.angle_gamma   90.00
#
_symmetry.space_group_name_H-M   'P 1'
#
loop_
_entity.id
_entity.type
_entity.pdbx_description
1 polymer ?
#
loop_
_entity_poly.entity_id
_entity_poly.type
_entity_poly.pdbx_seq_one_letter_code
_entity_poly.pdbx_strand_id
1 'polypeptide(L)' 'MTGRVVPPPTADEVRTLLRAVMDPELGDNIVDLGMAGDIGVGADGVISIAMKLTIRGCPLRV' A
#
# COMPACT_ATOMS: atom_id res chain seq x y z
N MET A 1 -13.51 -12.54 29.03
CA MET A 1 -12.67 -11.92 27.99
C MET A 1 -13.58 -11.08 27.10
N THR A 2 -13.82 -9.84 27.45
CA THR A 2 -14.58 -8.90 26.61
C THR A 2 -13.69 -8.53 25.42
N GLY A 3 -14.05 -9.01 24.23
CA GLY A 3 -13.28 -8.76 23.02
C GLY A 3 -13.22 -7.27 22.71
N ARG A 4 -12.02 -6.71 22.61
CA ARG A 4 -11.83 -5.33 22.19
C ARG A 4 -12.17 -5.23 20.71
N VAL A 5 -13.26 -4.53 20.39
CA VAL A 5 -13.56 -4.14 19.02
C VAL A 5 -12.65 -2.97 18.67
N VAL A 6 -11.75 -3.18 17.72
CA VAL A 6 -10.89 -2.12 17.17
C VAL A 6 -11.54 -1.69 15.85
N PRO A 7 -11.88 -0.41 15.67
CA PRO A 7 -12.41 0.06 14.39
C PRO A 7 -11.35 -0.11 13.30
N PRO A 8 -11.77 -0.35 12.04
CA PRO A 8 -10.82 -0.44 10.94
C PRO A 8 -10.09 0.90 10.76
N PRO A 9 -8.82 0.88 10.33
CA PRO A 9 -8.05 2.09 10.10
C PRO A 9 -8.61 2.89 8.94
N THR A 10 -8.35 4.19 8.93
CA THR A 10 -8.63 5.05 7.78
C THR A 10 -7.67 4.73 6.62
N ALA A 11 -8.08 5.06 5.40
CA ALA A 11 -7.23 4.90 4.21
C ALA A 11 -5.90 5.67 4.34
N ASP A 12 -5.92 6.86 4.97
CA ASP A 12 -4.72 7.68 5.19
C ASP A 12 -3.78 7.07 6.24
N GLU A 13 -4.31 6.44 7.29
CA GLU A 13 -3.49 5.69 8.25
C GLU A 13 -2.82 4.49 7.57
N VAL A 14 -3.56 3.73 6.76
CA VAL A 14 -3.00 2.64 5.96
C VAL A 14 -1.90 3.16 5.02
N ARG A 15 -2.18 4.24 4.28
CA ARG A 15 -1.21 4.86 3.37
C ARG A 15 0.06 5.30 4.11
N THR A 16 -0.10 5.86 5.30
CA THR A 16 1.04 6.28 6.14
C THR A 16 1.88 5.09 6.56
N LEU A 17 1.24 3.98 6.97
CA LEU A 17 1.95 2.74 7.34
C LEU A 17 2.69 2.11 6.16
N LEU A 18 2.11 2.16 4.95
CA LEU A 18 2.75 1.64 3.74
C LEU A 18 4.06 2.35 3.37
N ARG A 19 4.33 3.56 3.89
CA ARG A 19 5.62 4.26 3.70
C ARG A 19 6.81 3.53 4.32
N ALA A 20 6.56 2.59 5.25
CA ALA A 20 7.61 1.75 5.81
C ALA A 20 8.06 0.63 4.86
N VAL A 21 7.32 0.38 3.77
CA VAL A 21 7.63 -0.67 2.79
C VAL A 21 8.49 -0.08 1.68
N MET A 22 9.76 -0.51 1.66
CA MET A 22 10.76 -0.07 0.70
C MET A 22 10.85 -1.03 -0.49
N ASP A 23 10.94 -0.49 -1.71
CA ASP A 23 11.37 -1.24 -2.88
C ASP A 23 12.92 -1.26 -2.90
N PRO A 24 13.57 -2.43 -2.69
CA PRO A 24 15.03 -2.51 -2.62
C PRO A 24 15.72 -2.31 -3.98
N GLU A 25 15.00 -2.46 -5.09
CA GLU A 25 15.54 -2.25 -6.43
C GLU A 25 15.57 -0.76 -6.80
N LEU A 26 14.54 -0.01 -6.39
CA LEU A 26 14.40 1.43 -6.66
C LEU A 26 14.91 2.33 -5.53
N GLY A 27 15.09 1.79 -4.32
CA GLY A 27 15.70 2.49 -3.18
C GLY A 27 14.78 3.50 -2.48
N ASP A 28 13.47 3.43 -2.69
CA ASP A 28 12.47 4.32 -2.08
C ASP A 28 11.20 3.53 -1.68
N ASN A 29 10.27 4.17 -0.97
CA ASN A 29 9.06 3.55 -0.48
C ASN A 29 7.96 3.47 -1.55
N ILE A 30 7.14 2.42 -1.47
CA ILE A 30 6.09 2.14 -2.46
C ILE A 30 5.01 3.22 -2.59
N VAL A 31 4.87 4.11 -1.60
CA VAL A 31 3.91 5.22 -1.63
C VAL A 31 4.46 6.38 -2.45
N ASP A 32 5.70 6.79 -2.21
CA ASP A 32 6.33 7.90 -2.95
C ASP A 32 6.72 7.48 -4.37
N LEU A 33 7.04 6.21 -4.58
CA LEU A 33 7.17 5.61 -5.92
C LEU A 33 5.83 5.53 -6.68
N GLY A 34 4.70 5.84 -6.04
CA GLY A 34 3.37 5.81 -6.65
C GLY A 34 2.89 4.41 -7.02
N MET A 35 3.46 3.37 -6.40
CA MET A 35 3.08 1.96 -6.58
C MET A 35 1.82 1.62 -5.79
N ALA A 36 1.66 2.17 -4.58
CA ALA A 36 0.43 2.12 -3.81
C ALA A 36 -0.61 3.11 -4.35
N GLY A 37 -1.65 2.56 -4.99
CA GLY A 37 -2.79 3.28 -5.52
C GLY A 37 -3.96 3.33 -4.54
N ASP A 38 -5.16 3.14 -5.06
CA ASP A 38 -6.41 3.21 -4.29
C ASP A 38 -6.43 2.23 -3.12
N ILE A 39 -6.87 2.72 -1.97
CA ILE A 39 -7.01 1.95 -0.72
C ILE A 39 -8.50 1.87 -0.36
N GLY A 40 -9.05 0.66 -0.38
CA GLY A 40 -10.38 0.37 0.12
C GLY A 40 -10.31 -0.19 1.53
N VAL A 41 -11.18 0.30 2.42
CA VAL A 41 -11.31 -0.21 3.80
C VAL A 41 -12.73 -0.74 3.99
N GLY A 42 -12.85 -2.05 4.15
CA GLY A 42 -14.09 -2.74 4.46
C GLY A 42 -14.50 -2.58 5.93
N ALA A 43 -15.80 -2.58 6.20
CA ALA A 43 -16.35 -2.51 7.55
C ALA A 43 -16.02 -3.76 8.41
N ASP A 44 -15.65 -4.86 7.76
CA ASP A 44 -15.16 -6.10 8.36
C ASP A 44 -13.65 -6.08 8.64
N GLY A 45 -12.97 -4.97 8.33
CA GLY A 45 -11.53 -4.81 8.50
C GLY A 45 -10.69 -5.34 7.35
N VAL A 46 -11.30 -5.83 6.26
CA VAL A 46 -10.56 -6.23 5.06
C VAL A 46 -10.10 -4.98 4.31
N ILE A 47 -8.80 -4.88 4.06
CA ILE A 47 -8.17 -3.76 3.35
C ILE A 47 -7.76 -4.23 1.95
N SER A 48 -8.22 -3.53 0.91
CA SER A 48 -7.78 -3.73 -0.46
C SER A 48 -6.87 -2.59 -0.90
N ILE A 49 -5.76 -2.91 -1.55
CA ILE A 49 -4.77 -1.93 -2.02
C ILE A 49 -4.50 -2.22 -3.50
N ALA A 50 -4.74 -1.24 -4.37
CA ALA A 50 -4.32 -1.31 -5.76
C ALA A 50 -2.80 -1.16 -5.84
N MET A 51 -2.12 -2.12 -6.46
CA MET A 51 -0.66 -2.14 -6.57
C MET A 51 -0.24 -2.04 -8.04
N LYS A 52 0.62 -1.07 -8.37
CA LYS A 52 1.38 -1.08 -9.61
C LYS A 52 2.66 -1.88 -9.37
N LEU A 53 2.78 -2.99 -10.07
CA LEU A 53 3.99 -3.81 -10.01
C LEU A 53 5.05 -3.23 -10.95
N THR A 54 6.28 -3.18 -10.46
CA THR A 54 7.46 -2.94 -11.28
C THR A 54 7.62 -4.13 -12.24
N ILE A 55 7.33 -3.91 -13.52
CA ILE A 55 7.68 -4.89 -14.56
C ILE A 55 9.18 -4.72 -14.79
N ARG A 56 9.99 -5.77 -14.55
CA ARG A 56 11.38 -5.75 -15.00
C ARG A 56 11.43 -5.51 -16.51
N GLY A 57 11.99 -4.37 -16.89
CA GLY A 57 12.18 -3.95 -18.27
C GLY A 57 10.96 -3.25 -18.86
N CYS A 58 10.83 -1.94 -18.65
CA CYS A 58 10.11 -1.11 -19.62
C CYS A 58 11.00 -1.01 -20.88
N PRO A 59 10.58 -1.50 -22.05
CA PRO A 59 11.41 -1.52 -23.25
C PRO A 59 11.54 -0.14 -23.93
N LEU A 60 10.94 0.92 -23.38
CA LEU A 60 11.06 2.29 -23.93
C LEU A 60 12.40 2.95 -23.58
N ARG A 61 13.49 2.26 -23.93
CA ARG A 61 14.76 2.87 -24.32
C ARG A 61 15.24 2.19 -25.61
N VAL A 62 14.50 2.40 -26.70
CA VAL A 62 14.95 2.72 -28.06
C VAL A 62 13.73 3.05 -28.91
#